data_AF-A9A7J0-F1
#
_entry.id   AF-A9A7J0-F1
#
_cell.length_a   1.000
_cell.length_b   1.000
_cell.length_c   1.000
_cell.angle_alpha   90.00
_cell.angle_beta   90.00
_cell.angle_gamma   90.00
#
_symmetry.space_group_name_H-M   'P 1'
#
loop_
_entity.id
_entity.type
_entity.pdbx_description
1 polymer ?
#
loop_
_entity_poly.entity_id
_entity_poly.type
_entity_poly.pdbx_seq_one_letter_code
_entity_poly.pdbx_strand_id
1 'polypeptide(L)'
;MVINTLKEAIKSKKIVTFHYGGLPRVAEPHMIAITDTGKWILKAFQTWTFESGNWPEWKFYSIPNIKNLTLMNKSFESKLDFEKNQLSIDKIIMQI
;
A
#
# COMPACT_ATOMS: atom_id res chain seq x y z
N MET A 1 12.23 -8.48 -4.15
CA MET A 1 11.01 -8.90 -4.88
C MET A 1 9.83 -7.97 -4.57
N VAL A 2 9.37 -7.89 -3.31
CA VAL A 2 8.22 -7.05 -2.88
C VAL A 2 8.26 -5.60 -3.38
N ILE A 3 9.38 -4.88 -3.20
CA ILE A 3 9.48 -3.47 -3.63
C ILE A 3 9.29 -3.29 -5.14
N ASN A 4 9.88 -4.16 -5.97
CA ASN A 4 9.75 -4.04 -7.42
C ASN A 4 8.30 -4.29 -7.87
N THR A 5 7.65 -5.29 -7.26
CA THR A 5 6.23 -5.59 -7.46
C THR A 5 5.33 -4.41 -7.06
N LEU A 6 5.63 -3.73 -5.93
CA LEU A 6 4.89 -2.52 -5.54
C LEU A 6 5.12 -1.34 -6.48
N LYS A 7 6.36 -1.15 -6.96
CA LYS A 7 6.67 -0.12 -7.96
C LYS A 7 5.89 -0.35 -9.26
N GLU A 8 5.85 -1.60 -9.72
CA GLU A 8 5.07 -1.99 -10.89
C GLU A 8 3.58 -1.73 -10.66
N ALA A 9 3.04 -2.13 -9.50
CA ALA A 9 1.64 -1.93 -9.17
C ALA A 9 1.25 -0.44 -9.11
N ILE A 10 2.10 0.43 -8.53
CA ILE A 10 1.88 1.88 -8.51
C ILE A 10 1.94 2.44 -9.93
N LYS A 11 2.97 2.09 -10.72
CA LYS A 11 3.15 2.57 -12.10
C LYS A 11 1.97 2.21 -13.00
N SER A 12 1.47 1.00 -12.85
CA SER A 12 0.38 0.44 -13.66
C SER A 12 -1.01 0.64 -13.05
N LYS A 13 -1.09 1.32 -11.90
CA LYS A 13 -2.30 1.52 -11.09
C LYS A 13 -3.07 0.21 -10.86
N LYS A 14 -2.35 -0.88 -10.57
CA LYS A 14 -2.92 -2.20 -10.30
C LYS A 14 -3.14 -2.40 -8.81
N ILE A 15 -4.29 -2.98 -8.48
CA ILE A 15 -4.61 -3.40 -7.12
C ILE A 15 -3.68 -4.54 -6.72
N VAL A 16 -3.28 -4.56 -5.45
CA VAL A 16 -2.48 -5.66 -4.89
C VAL A 16 -3.26 -6.40 -3.81
N THR A 17 -2.97 -7.69 -3.69
CA THR A 17 -3.33 -8.49 -2.52
C THR A 17 -2.09 -8.91 -1.77
N PHE A 18 -2.17 -8.98 -0.45
CA PHE A 18 -1.08 -9.45 0.40
C PHE A 18 -1.61 -9.87 1.77
N HIS A 19 -0.77 -10.55 2.55
CA HIS A 19 -1.01 -10.84 3.95
C HIS A 19 -0.26 -9.85 4.83
N TYR A 20 -0.95 -9.33 5.86
CA TYR A 20 -0.39 -8.43 6.86
C TYR A 20 -1.04 -8.70 8.21
N GLY A 21 -0.24 -8.88 9.27
CA GLY A 21 -0.78 -9.23 10.58
C GLY A 21 -1.56 -10.56 10.60
N GLY A 22 -1.20 -11.50 9.73
CA GLY A 22 -1.86 -12.81 9.62
C GLY A 22 -3.14 -12.83 8.77
N LEU A 23 -3.56 -11.69 8.23
CA LEU A 23 -4.84 -11.56 7.52
C LEU A 23 -4.64 -11.04 6.09
N PRO A 24 -5.51 -11.44 5.13
CA PRO A 24 -5.45 -10.95 3.76
C PRO A 24 -5.89 -9.48 3.66
N ARG A 25 -5.29 -8.77 2.72
CA ARG A 25 -5.52 -7.36 2.41
C ARG A 25 -5.69 -7.22 0.91
N VAL A 26 -6.64 -6.39 0.49
CA VAL A 26 -6.75 -5.89 -0.88
C VAL A 26 -6.62 -4.37 -0.81
N ALA A 27 -5.65 -3.82 -1.54
CA ALA A 27 -5.34 -2.41 -1.45
C ALA A 27 -4.89 -1.81 -2.78
N GLU A 28 -5.13 -0.52 -2.92
CA GLU A 28 -4.72 0.33 -4.03
C GLU A 28 -3.42 1.04 -3.62
N PRO A 29 -2.25 0.55 -4.07
CA PRO A 29 -0.95 1.08 -3.63
C PRO A 29 -0.72 2.46 -4.25
N HIS A 30 -0.37 3.46 -3.44
CA HIS A 30 -0.20 4.84 -3.91
C HIS A 30 1.21 5.40 -3.67
N MET A 31 1.91 4.97 -2.61
CA MET A 31 3.24 5.50 -2.32
C MET A 31 4.13 4.49 -1.59
N ILE A 32 5.40 4.43 -1.98
CA ILE A 32 6.49 3.80 -1.23
C ILE A 32 7.36 4.91 -0.66
N ALA A 33 7.62 4.86 0.63
CA ALA A 33 8.45 5.85 1.31
C ALA A 33 9.32 5.21 2.40
N ILE A 34 10.32 5.97 2.85
CA ILE A 34 11.15 5.70 4.02
C ILE A 34 10.82 6.79 5.05
N THR A 35 10.51 6.38 6.28
CA THR A 35 10.29 7.31 7.40
C THR A 35 11.60 7.90 7.91
N ASP A 36 11.53 8.97 8.70
CA ASP A 36 12.65 9.52 9.48
C ASP A 36 13.40 8.48 10.33
N THR A 37 12.68 7.47 10.81
CA THR A 37 13.19 6.31 11.56
C THR A 37 13.76 5.19 10.66
N GLY A 38 13.88 5.41 9.35
CA GLY A 38 14.43 4.44 8.39
C GLY A 38 13.49 3.30 8.01
N LYS A 39 12.20 3.36 8.36
CA LYS A 39 11.25 2.29 8.05
C LYS A 39 10.68 2.42 6.65
N TRP A 40 10.74 1.33 5.90
CA TRP A 40 10.11 1.23 4.59
C TRP A 40 8.61 1.00 4.73
N ILE A 41 7.81 1.90 4.16
CA ILE A 41 6.35 1.87 4.25
C ILE A 41 5.70 1.92 2.87
N LEU A 42 4.55 1.25 2.77
CA LEU A 42 3.58 1.37 1.69
C LEU A 42 2.38 2.15 2.22
N LYS A 43 2.04 3.26 1.56
CA LYS A 43 0.74 3.89 1.74
C LYS A 43 -0.22 3.40 0.66
N ALA A 44 -1.36 2.87 1.07
CA ALA A 44 -2.35 2.32 0.17
C ALA A 44 -3.77 2.55 0.70
N PHE A 45 -4.75 2.65 -0.21
CA PHE A 45 -6.15 2.65 0.17
C PHE A 45 -6.61 1.19 0.27
N GLN A 46 -6.92 0.74 1.48
CA GLN A 46 -7.39 -0.61 1.72
C GLN A 46 -8.86 -0.69 1.30
N THR A 47 -9.19 -1.53 0.31
CA THR A 47 -10.58 -1.70 -0.14
C THR A 47 -11.26 -2.88 0.54
N TRP A 48 -10.48 -3.87 1.00
CA TRP A 48 -11.04 -5.05 1.65
C TRP A 48 -10.04 -5.78 2.56
N THR A 49 -10.58 -6.46 3.57
CA THR A 49 -9.91 -7.41 4.45
C THR A 49 -10.95 -8.36 5.08
N PHE A 50 -10.51 -9.47 5.66
CA PHE A 50 -11.35 -10.53 6.23
C PHE A 50 -11.96 -10.24 7.62
N GLU A 51 -11.83 -9.02 8.15
CA GLU A 51 -12.36 -8.64 9.47
C GLU A 51 -13.75 -7.98 9.35
N SER A 52 -14.68 -8.37 10.22
CA SER A 52 -16.00 -7.75 10.34
C SER A 52 -15.87 -6.27 10.72
N GLY A 53 -16.49 -5.37 9.95
CA GLY A 53 -16.50 -3.93 10.23
C GLY A 53 -15.38 -3.11 9.57
N ASN A 54 -14.62 -3.68 8.64
CA ASN A 54 -13.63 -2.89 7.91
C ASN A 54 -14.26 -2.00 6.85
N TRP A 55 -14.12 -0.69 7.06
CA TRP A 55 -14.44 0.34 6.08
C TRP A 55 -13.21 0.61 5.19
N PRO A 56 -13.40 0.92 3.90
CA PRO A 56 -12.30 1.33 3.04
C PRO A 56 -11.62 2.61 3.58
N GLU A 57 -10.31 2.55 3.78
CA GLU A 57 -9.54 3.66 4.37
C GLU A 57 -8.07 3.67 3.94
N TRP A 58 -7.41 4.82 4.09
CA TRP A 58 -5.97 4.96 3.88
C TRP A 58 -5.16 4.33 5.01
N LYS A 59 -4.26 3.41 4.67
CA LYS A 59 -3.36 2.76 5.64
C LYS A 59 -1.91 2.84 5.23
N PHE A 60 -1.06 2.78 6.25
CA PHE A 60 0.37 2.55 6.10
C PHE A 60 0.70 1.12 6.51
N TYR A 61 1.48 0.44 5.68
CA TYR A 61 1.95 -0.92 5.92
C TYR A 61 3.47 -0.91 5.96
N SER A 62 4.06 -1.52 6.98
CA SER A 62 5.50 -1.80 7.00
C SER A 62 5.82 -2.81 5.89
N ILE A 63 6.61 -2.41 4.89
CA ILE A 63 6.95 -3.26 3.74
C ILE A 63 7.61 -4.58 4.18
N PRO A 64 8.53 -4.61 5.16
CA PRO A 64 9.09 -5.87 5.68
C PRO A 64 8.05 -6.86 6.23
N ASN A 65 6.87 -6.39 6.63
CA ASN A 65 5.81 -7.22 7.19
C ASN A 65 4.79 -7.72 6.14
N ILE A 66 4.91 -7.28 4.88
CA ILE A 66 4.06 -7.71 3.77
C ILE A 66 4.51 -9.11 3.32
N LYS A 67 3.56 -10.04 3.28
CA LYS A 67 3.78 -11.43 2.81
C LYS A 67 2.85 -11.76 1.64
N ASN A 68 3.24 -12.70 0.79
CA ASN A 68 2.42 -13.22 -0.32
C ASN A 68 1.82 -12.12 -1.22
N LEU A 69 2.63 -11.10 -1.57
CA LEU A 69 2.20 -9.98 -2.41
C LEU A 69 1.93 -10.43 -3.85
N THR A 70 0.75 -10.12 -4.36
CA THR A 70 0.31 -10.45 -5.73
C THR A 70 -0.34 -9.25 -6.40
N LEU A 71 -0.05 -9.01 -7.69
CA LEU A 71 -0.81 -8.05 -8.51
C LEU A 71 -2.14 -8.68 -8.95
N MET A 72 -3.23 -7.94 -8.80
CA MET A 72 -4.50 -8.32 -9.37
C MET A 72 -4.61 -7.83 -10.82
N ASN A 73 -5.37 -8.55 -11.65
CA ASN A 73 -5.79 -8.04 -12.95
C ASN A 73 -6.95 -7.03 -12.84
N LYS A 74 -6.87 -6.13 -11.87
CA LYS A 74 -7.82 -5.03 -11.65
C LYS A 74 -7.04 -3.75 -11.39
N SER A 75 -7.47 -2.67 -12.01
CA SER A 75 -6.87 -1.35 -11.84
C SER A 75 -7.72 -0.48 -10.93
N PHE A 76 -7.12 0.58 -10.40
CA PHE A 76 -7.79 1.63 -9.64
C PHE A 76 -7.47 3.01 -10.23
N GLU A 77 -8.31 3.99 -9.91
CA GLU A 77 -8.06 5.40 -10.27
C GLU A 77 -7.35 6.12 -9.12
N SER A 78 -6.47 7.06 -9.48
CA SER A 78 -5.82 7.91 -8.48
C SER A 78 -6.90 8.69 -7.72
N LYS A 79 -6.90 8.57 -6.39
CA LYS A 79 -7.91 9.20 -5.56
C LYS A 79 -7.54 10.65 -5.21
N LEU A 80 -8.51 11.57 -5.34
CA LEU A 80 -8.34 12.99 -5.03
C LEU A 80 -8.11 13.24 -3.53
N ASP A 81 -8.70 12.39 -2.69
CA ASP A 81 -8.54 12.39 -1.24
C ASP A 81 -7.29 11.63 -0.77
N PHE A 82 -6.27 11.50 -1.64
CA PHE A 82 -4.94 11.06 -1.21
C PHE A 82 -4.33 12.11 -0.27
N GLU A 83 -4.87 12.19 0.93
CA GLU A 83 -4.41 13.07 1.98
C GLU A 83 -3.10 12.52 2.49
N LYS A 84 -2.05 13.33 2.50
CA LYS A 84 -0.78 13.02 3.16
C LYS A 84 -1.00 12.92 4.66
N ASN A 85 -1.67 11.87 5.14
CA ASN A 85 -1.72 11.55 6.57
C ASN A 85 -0.27 11.59 7.09
N GLN A 86 -0.06 12.47 8.07
CA GLN A 86 1.24 12.96 8.53
C GLN A 86 2.00 11.85 9.27
N LEU A 87 2.61 10.93 8.53
CA LEU A 87 3.82 10.28 8.99
C LEU A 87 5.01 11.17 8.65
N SER A 88 5.99 11.23 9.54
CA SER A 88 7.29 11.84 9.25
C SER A 88 8.00 11.02 8.16
N ILE A 89 7.90 11.51 6.92
CA ILE A 89 8.55 10.91 5.76
C ILE A 89 9.89 11.61 5.54
N ASP A 90 10.96 10.82 5.53
CA ASP A 90 12.29 11.28 5.13
C ASP A 90 12.41 11.31 3.60
N LYS A 91 12.02 10.21 2.96
CA LYS A 91 12.19 10.05 1.51
C LYS A 91 11.04 9.32 0.84
N ILE A 92 10.47 9.94 -0.19
CA ILE A 92 9.53 9.28 -1.10
C ILE A 92 10.33 8.55 -2.19
N ILE A 93 10.10 7.25 -2.34
CA ILE A 93 10.76 6.40 -3.34
C ILE A 93 9.95 6.37 -4.64
N MET A 94 8.63 6.30 -4.52
CA MET A 94 7.70 6.32 -5.63
C MET A 94 6.31 6.71 -5.13
N GLN A 95 5.57 7.45 -5.95
CA GLN A 95 4.15 7.71 -5.76
C GLN A 95 3.46 7.78 -7.14
N ILE A 96 2.13 7.75 -7.13
CA ILE A 96 1.31 7.92 -8.34
C ILE A 96 1.41 9.32 -8.93
#